data_AF-A0A9Q3H306-F1
#
_entry.id   AF-A0A9Q3H306-F1
#
_cell.length_a   1.000
_cell.length_b   1.000
_cell.length_c   1.000
_cell.angle_alpha   90.00
_cell.angle_beta   90.00
_cell.angle_gamma   90.00
#
_symmetry.space_group_name_H-M   'P 1'
#
loop_
_entity.id
_entity.type
_entity.pdbx_description
1 polymer ?
#
loop_
_entity_poly.entity_id
_entity_poly.type
_entity_poly.pdbx_seq_one_letter_code
_entity_poly.pdbx_strand_id
1 'polypeptide(L)'
;MVPNLHLVDASEPEINEFLKLKINYHSTTGSLSYLSTATRPDVSYSVSALSPFLEQPGIQHLNSFLHVLRYLKGNSNIKLTYKKGVIKPLEEYSDAN
;
A
#
# COMPACT_ATOMS: atom_id res chain seq x y z
N MET A 1 -11.12 -1.72 4.83
CA MET A 1 -9.95 -2.61 4.91
C MET A 1 -10.44 -3.87 5.59
N VAL A 2 -10.46 -5.01 4.92
CA VAL A 2 -10.85 -6.27 5.58
C VAL A 2 -9.71 -6.60 6.56
N PRO A 3 -9.96 -6.64 7.87
CA PRO A 3 -8.92 -6.96 8.83
C PRO A 3 -8.58 -8.45 8.67
N ASN A 4 -7.28 -8.79 8.66
CA ASN A 4 -6.73 -10.16 8.57
C ASN A 4 -6.71 -10.85 7.18
N LEU A 5 -6.59 -10.10 6.07
CA LEU A 5 -6.23 -10.73 4.79
C LEU A 5 -4.70 -10.86 4.69
N HIS A 6 -4.15 -11.98 5.14
CA HIS A 6 -2.77 -12.35 4.82
C HIS A 6 -2.72 -12.84 3.38
N LEU A 7 -1.89 -12.20 2.56
CA LEU A 7 -1.58 -12.71 1.23
C LEU A 7 -0.84 -14.04 1.42
N VAL A 8 -1.35 -15.07 0.76
CA VAL A 8 -0.76 -16.42 0.73
C VAL A 8 0.01 -16.59 -0.58
N ASP A 9 0.99 -17.48 -0.59
CA ASP A 9 1.75 -17.77 -1.80
C ASP A 9 0.82 -18.19 -2.95
N ALA A 10 1.07 -17.66 -4.14
CA ALA A 10 0.28 -17.93 -5.32
C ALA A 10 0.43 -19.40 -5.75
N SER A 11 -0.68 -20.02 -6.16
CA SER A 11 -0.60 -21.37 -6.72
C SER A 11 -0.05 -21.35 -8.16
N GLU A 12 0.55 -22.46 -8.61
CA GLU A 12 1.07 -22.60 -9.98
C GLU A 12 0.12 -22.13 -11.10
N PRO A 13 -1.20 -22.41 -11.10
CA PRO A 13 -2.09 -21.89 -12.14
C PRO A 13 -2.24 -20.37 -12.09
N GLU A 14 -2.21 -19.75 -10.91
CA GLU A 14 -2.33 -18.29 -10.76
C GLU A 14 -1.05 -17.57 -11.21
N ILE A 15 0.12 -18.15 -10.94
CA ILE A 15 1.41 -17.64 -11.43
C ILE A 15 1.42 -17.70 -12.97
N ASN A 16 0.98 -18.81 -13.55
CA ASN A 16 0.91 -18.96 -15.02
C ASN A 16 -0.06 -17.97 -15.67
N GLU A 17 -1.19 -17.67 -15.02
CA GLU A 17 -2.12 -16.65 -15.47
C GLU A 17 -1.47 -15.25 -15.40
N PHE A 18 -0.77 -14.96 -14.30
CA PHE A 18 -0.02 -13.71 -14.15
C PHE A 18 1.05 -13.53 -15.22
N LEU A 19 1.84 -14.57 -15.51
CA LEU A 19 2.90 -14.54 -16.52
C LEU A 19 2.36 -14.21 -17.93
N LYS A 20 1.13 -14.61 -18.25
CA LYS A 20 0.48 -14.26 -19.53
C LYS A 20 0.23 -12.75 -19.68
N LEU A 21 0.08 -12.03 -18.58
CA LEU A 21 -0.13 -10.57 -18.58
C LEU A 21 1.14 -9.78 -18.93
N LYS A 22 2.33 -10.41 -18.86
CA LYS A 22 3.64 -9.78 -19.16
C LYS A 22 3.89 -8.46 -18.40
N ILE A 23 3.41 -8.38 -17.17
CA ILE A 23 3.58 -7.20 -16.31
C ILE A 23 4.90 -7.32 -15.53
N ASN A 24 5.69 -6.25 -15.51
CA ASN A 24 6.88 -6.18 -14.66
C ASN A 24 6.50 -5.83 -13.22
N TYR A 25 6.15 -6.85 -12.43
CA TYR A 25 5.74 -6.70 -11.04
C TYR A 25 6.82 -6.00 -10.19
N HIS A 26 8.09 -6.34 -10.41
CA HIS A 26 9.20 -5.80 -9.64
C HIS A 26 9.35 -4.29 -9.79
N SER A 27 9.29 -3.78 -11.03
CA SER A 27 9.35 -2.34 -11.29
C SER A 27 8.16 -1.60 -10.68
N THR A 28 6.95 -2.19 -10.75
CA THR A 28 5.74 -1.54 -10.22
C THR A 28 5.76 -1.48 -8.69
N THR A 29 6.26 -2.53 -8.02
CA THR A 29 6.41 -2.55 -6.56
C THR A 29 7.48 -1.56 -6.09
N GLY A 30 8.57 -1.40 -6.85
CA GLY A 30 9.59 -0.38 -6.58
C GLY A 30 9.03 1.05 -6.57
N SER A 31 8.22 1.40 -7.57
CA SER A 31 7.54 2.70 -7.64
C SER A 31 6.61 2.94 -6.45
N LEU A 32 5.89 1.89 -6.02
CA LEU A 32 4.98 1.99 -4.88
C LEU A 32 5.74 2.15 -3.55
N SER A 33 6.88 1.46 -3.40
CA SER A 33 7.77 1.62 -2.25
C SER A 33 8.36 3.03 -2.16
N TYR A 34 8.74 3.61 -3.30
CA TYR A 34 9.17 5.00 -3.36
C TYR A 34 8.05 5.97 -2.91
N LEU A 35 6.82 5.79 -3.39
CA LEU A 35 5.68 6.61 -2.95
C LEU A 35 5.43 6.47 -1.44
N SER A 36 5.51 5.25 -0.91
CA SER A 36 5.35 4.98 0.51
C SER A 36 6.36 5.73 1.38
N THR A 37 7.61 5.80 0.94
CA THR A 37 8.70 6.41 1.71
C THR A 37 8.73 7.93 1.56
N ALA A 38 8.41 8.45 0.37
CA ALA A 38 8.53 9.87 0.07
C ALA A 38 7.31 10.70 0.52
N THR A 39 6.10 10.31 0.12
CA THR A 39 4.92 11.18 0.23
C THR A 39 3.71 10.54 0.89
N ARG A 40 3.57 9.22 0.82
CA ARG A 40 2.36 8.46 1.21
C ARG A 40 2.63 7.30 2.17
N PRO A 41 2.98 7.60 3.45
CA PRO A 41 3.19 6.56 4.46
C PRO A 41 1.91 5.78 4.80
N ASP A 42 0.74 6.27 4.41
CA ASP A 42 -0.56 5.59 4.53
C ASP A 42 -0.63 4.27 3.78
N VAL A 43 0.12 4.09 2.69
CA VAL A 43 0.17 2.82 1.95
C VAL A 43 1.34 1.90 2.35
N SER A 44 2.16 2.32 3.31
CA SER A 44 3.37 1.58 3.72
C SER A 44 3.10 0.14 4.13
N TYR A 45 2.02 -0.09 4.89
CA TYR A 45 1.61 -1.43 5.29
C TYR A 45 1.30 -2.31 4.08
N SER A 46 0.57 -1.77 3.09
CA SER A 46 0.23 -2.51 1.87
C SER A 46 1.45 -2.83 1.02
N VAL A 47 2.44 -1.93 0.96
CA VAL A 47 3.72 -2.20 0.27
C VAL A 47 4.48 -3.32 0.95
N SER A 48 4.63 -3.24 2.27
CA SER A 48 5.33 -4.27 3.05
C SER A 48 4.68 -5.64 2.91
N ALA A 49 3.35 -5.70 2.82
CA ALA A 49 2.62 -6.93 2.59
C ALA A 49 2.82 -7.52 1.16
N LEU A 50 3.10 -6.68 0.16
CA LEU A 50 3.30 -7.11 -1.23
C LEU A 50 4.77 -7.46 -1.56
N SER A 51 5.72 -6.92 -0.79
CA SER A 51 7.16 -7.09 -1.03
C SER A 51 7.67 -8.54 -1.06
N PRO A 52 7.12 -9.51 -0.29
CA PRO A 52 7.57 -10.90 -0.35
C PRO A 52 7.27 -11.57 -1.69
N PHE A 53 6.25 -11.13 -2.43
CA PHE A 53 5.74 -11.80 -3.64
C PHE A 53 6.40 -11.32 -4.94
N LEU A 54 7.64 -10.85 -4.87
CA LEU A 54 8.37 -10.31 -6.03
C LEU A 54 8.88 -11.39 -6.99
N GLU A 55 9.25 -12.56 -6.48
CA GLU A 55 9.78 -13.67 -7.28
C GLU A 55 8.68 -14.48 -7.96
N GLN A 56 7.56 -14.71 -7.26
CA GLN A 56 6.42 -15.48 -7.76
C GLN A 56 5.10 -14.72 -7.58
N PRO A 57 4.89 -13.63 -8.33
CA PRO A 57 3.64 -12.91 -8.31
C PRO A 57 2.50 -13.72 -8.94
N GLY A 58 1.34 -13.66 -8.30
CA GLY A 58 0.08 -14.24 -8.77
C GLY A 58 -0.98 -13.17 -9.00
N ILE A 59 -2.10 -13.58 -9.59
CA ILE A 59 -3.22 -12.68 -9.91
C ILE A 59 -3.79 -11.99 -8.66
N GLN A 60 -3.85 -12.71 -7.52
CA GLN A 60 -4.34 -12.12 -6.26
C GLN A 60 -3.43 -10.98 -5.79
N HIS A 61 -2.10 -11.15 -5.86
CA HIS A 61 -1.13 -10.11 -5.51
C HIS A 61 -1.25 -8.89 -6.42
N LEU A 62 -1.47 -9.12 -7.73
CA LEU A 62 -1.72 -8.04 -8.68
C LEU A 62 -3.03 -7.30 -8.38
N ASN A 63 -4.11 -8.02 -8.04
CA ASN A 63 -5.39 -7.41 -7.67
C ASN A 63 -5.26 -6.53 -6.42
N SER A 64 -4.55 -7.00 -5.40
CA SER A 64 -4.22 -6.20 -4.21
C SER A 64 -3.39 -4.98 -4.57
N PHE A 65 -2.40 -5.13 -5.45
CA PHE A 65 -1.59 -4.01 -5.95
C PHE A 65 -2.45 -2.96 -6.69
N LEU A 66 -3.33 -3.40 -7.59
CA LEU A 66 -4.27 -2.52 -8.30
C LEU A 66 -5.24 -1.81 -7.35
N HIS A 67 -5.65 -2.48 -6.26
CA HIS A 67 -6.46 -1.86 -5.23
C HIS A 67 -5.74 -0.70 -4.55
N VAL A 68 -4.45 -0.85 -4.21
CA VAL A 68 -3.63 0.24 -3.66
C VAL A 68 -3.49 1.38 -4.67
N LEU A 69 -3.25 1.08 -5.95
CA LEU A 69 -3.20 2.11 -6.98
C LEU A 69 -4.52 2.86 -7.13
N ARG A 70 -5.65 2.16 -7.04
CA ARG A 70 -6.99 2.77 -7.10
C ARG A 70 -7.25 3.66 -5.89
N TYR A 71 -6.79 3.24 -4.71
CA TYR A 71 -6.80 4.05 -3.49
C TYR A 71 -5.99 5.34 -3.68
N LEU A 72 -4.75 5.24 -4.19
CA LEU A 72 -3.89 6.39 -4.47
C LEU A 72 -4.51 7.33 -5.51
N LYS A 73 -5.14 6.80 -6.56
CA LYS A 73 -5.82 7.61 -7.58
C LYS A 73 -6.97 8.41 -6.97
N GLY A 74 -7.81 7.78 -6.15
CA GLY A 74 -8.95 8.42 -5.48
C GLY A 74 -8.55 9.46 -4.44
N ASN A 75 -7.43 9.25 -3.75
CA ASN A 75 -6.93 10.13 -2.70
C ASN A 75 -5.83 11.10 -3.16
N SER A 76 -5.62 11.27 -4.47
CA SER A 76 -4.63 12.20 -5.04
C SER A 76 -4.79 13.64 -4.55
N ASN A 77 -6.01 14.05 -4.19
CA ASN A 77 -6.32 15.39 -3.67
C ASN A 77 -6.14 15.53 -2.14
N ILE A 78 -5.96 14.43 -1.41
CA ILE A 78 -5.81 14.43 0.05
C ILE A 78 -4.32 14.43 0.36
N LYS A 79 -3.81 15.58 0.81
CA LYS A 79 -2.41 15.74 1.20
C LYS A 79 -2.27 16.09 2.67
N LEU A 80 -1.29 15.48 3.34
CA LEU A 80 -0.90 15.90 4.68
C LEU A 80 -0.13 17.22 4.55
N THR A 81 -0.80 18.33 4.87
CA THR A 81 -0.15 19.65 4.82
C THR A 81 0.51 19.91 6.16
N TYR A 82 1.82 19.67 6.25
CA TYR A 82 2.62 20.12 7.39
C TYR A 82 2.78 21.64 7.31
N LYS A 83 1.87 22.39 7.93
CA LYS A 83 2.10 23.80 8.21
C LYS A 83 2.94 23.90 9.46
N LYS A 84 3.99 24.73 9.44
CA LYS A 84 4.68 25.17 10.67
C LYS A 84 3.69 26.02 11.48
N GLY A 85 2.87 25.36 12.29
CA GLY A 85 2.02 26.02 13.27
C GLY A 85 2.89 26.55 14.41
N VAL A 86 2.48 27.67 15.00
CA VAL A 86 2.90 28.02 16.36
C VAL A 86 2.60 26.79 17.21
N ILE A 87 3.60 26.27 17.93
CA ILE A 87 3.44 25.17 18.87
C ILE A 87 2.40 25.65 19.89
N LYS A 88 1.14 25.25 19.73
CA LYS A 88 0.18 25.40 20.80
C LYS A 88 0.57 24.35 21.85
N PRO A 89 0.66 24.71 23.14
CA PRO A 89 0.85 23.72 24.18
C PRO A 89 -0.23 22.65 24.04
N LEU A 90 0.16 21.40 24.27
CA LEU A 90 -0.75 20.25 24.25
C LEU A 90 -1.84 20.49 25.30
N GLU A 91 -3.07 20.73 24.86
CA GLU A 91 -4.24 20.82 25.75
C GLU A 91 -4.81 19.41 25.91
N GLU A 92 -4.47 18.76 27.02
CA GLU A 92 -5.03 17.47 27.42
C GLU A 92 -6.32 17.71 28.20
N TYR A 93 -7.43 17.12 27.75
CA TYR A 93 -8.69 17.09 28.49
C TYR A 93 -8.86 15.68 29.06
N SER A 94 -8.76 15.55 30.38
CA SER A 94 -9.09 14.33 31.12
C SER A 94 -10.48 14.51 31.74
N ASP A 95 -11.51 13.97 31.10
CA ASP A 95 -12.81 13.80 31.74
C ASP A 95 -12.86 12.39 32.35
N ALA A 96 -13.12 12.32 33.66
CA ALA A 96 -13.29 11.09 34.40
C ALA A 96 -14.62 11.18 35.14
N ASN A 97 -15.52 10.23 34.85
CA ASN A 97 -16.71 9.97 35.64
C ASN A 97 -16.73 8.50 36.07
#